data_AF-A0A2A2LVG1-F1
#
_entry.id   AF-A0A2A2LVG1-F1
#
_cell.length_a   1.000
_cell.length_b   1.000
_cell.length_c   1.000
_cell.angle_alpha   90.00
_cell.angle_beta   90.00
_cell.angle_gamma   90.00
#
_symmetry.space_group_name_H-M   'P 1'
#
loop_
_entity.id
_entity.type
_entity.pdbx_description
1 polymer ?
#
loop_
_entity_poly.entity_id
_entity_poly.type
_entity_poly.pdbx_seq_one_letter_code
_entity_poly.pdbx_strand_id
1 'polypeptide(L)'
;MEQQQRPPPSSGEVSTPTQQEGEAQSAQQQLPIEPVPTEREKNLQRREGFEYFMLTLSLTPGVKLGLGIKDFRNMIIVCKVDEGFLSQISGLRVKDHIVDVNGTPVSNREVCRELIIKGFKGAERKSTLIIERAASQEADAMMQGALEASAMEAPSQAVSQDVKEIMKKYMGALKQGHGKGQQQEGILRTADPNRKVTIVNEKPVSTHIRHDIADPAKLRKVPQKTPPPMTPAPASQSNSQGQVRTEQ
;
A
#
# COMPACT_ATOMS: atom_id res chain seq x y z
N MET A 1 66.59 41.99 -62.78
CA MET A 1 67.98 41.65 -62.42
C MET A 1 68.14 41.96 -60.94
N GLU A 2 68.88 41.10 -60.22
CA GLU A 2 69.08 41.04 -58.75
C GLU A 2 67.81 40.81 -57.90
N GLN A 3 67.58 39.62 -57.30
CA GLN A 3 68.24 39.02 -56.10
C GLN A 3 68.06 39.92 -54.86
N GLN A 4 67.78 39.48 -53.64
CA GLN A 4 67.64 38.21 -52.89
C GLN A 4 67.04 38.65 -51.53
N GLN A 5 66.36 37.90 -50.67
CA GLN A 5 66.71 36.66 -49.96
C GLN A 5 65.57 36.41 -48.93
N ARG A 6 65.18 35.15 -48.68
CA ARG A 6 64.64 34.63 -47.38
C ARG A 6 65.79 33.81 -46.72
N PRO A 7 65.74 33.26 -45.47
CA PRO A 7 64.72 33.14 -44.38
C PRO A 7 65.38 33.46 -42.97
N PRO A 8 65.06 32.92 -41.75
CA PRO A 8 64.04 31.98 -41.23
C PRO A 8 63.32 32.45 -39.89
N PRO A 9 62.49 31.60 -39.22
CA PRO A 9 61.44 32.00 -38.28
C PRO A 9 61.77 31.76 -36.79
N SER A 10 61.10 32.47 -35.86
CA SER A 10 60.68 31.90 -34.55
C SER A 10 59.77 32.85 -33.75
N SER A 11 58.69 32.26 -33.20
CA SER A 11 58.09 32.53 -31.88
C SER A 11 57.34 33.83 -31.64
N GLY A 12 56.04 33.72 -31.35
CA GLY A 12 55.25 34.81 -30.76
C GLY A 12 53.74 34.62 -30.83
N GLU A 13 53.25 33.68 -30.03
CA GLU A 13 51.95 33.70 -29.32
C GLU A 13 50.64 33.97 -30.08
N VAL A 14 49.87 32.89 -30.13
CA VAL A 14 48.43 32.77 -30.34
C VAL A 14 47.69 33.38 -29.14
N SER A 15 46.64 34.17 -29.39
CA SER A 15 45.28 33.94 -28.82
C SER A 15 44.30 35.03 -29.27
N THR A 16 43.52 34.67 -30.28
CA THR A 16 42.24 35.29 -30.64
C THR A 16 41.18 34.98 -29.58
N PRO A 17 40.27 35.92 -29.23
CA PRO A 17 39.14 35.61 -28.38
C PRO A 17 38.10 34.80 -29.18
N THR A 18 38.07 33.49 -28.95
CA THR A 18 36.95 32.64 -29.37
C THR A 18 35.76 32.95 -28.46
N GLN A 19 34.70 33.46 -29.07
CA GLN A 19 33.37 33.57 -28.50
C GLN A 19 32.89 32.16 -28.12
N GLN A 20 32.85 31.86 -26.83
CA GLN A 20 32.07 30.76 -26.28
C GLN A 20 30.62 31.23 -26.17
N GLU A 21 29.79 30.82 -27.12
CA GLU A 21 28.34 30.81 -26.91
C GLU A 21 28.05 29.75 -25.85
N GLY A 22 27.66 30.23 -24.67
CA GLY A 22 27.37 29.43 -23.50
C GLY A 22 26.26 28.43 -23.77
N GLU A 23 26.54 27.17 -23.48
CA GLU A 23 25.52 26.17 -23.21
C GLU A 23 24.66 26.71 -22.06
N ALA A 24 23.41 27.05 -22.41
CA ALA A 24 22.38 27.34 -21.42
C ALA A 24 22.15 26.07 -20.60
N GLN A 25 22.88 25.95 -19.50
CA GLN A 25 22.58 25.03 -18.42
C GLN A 25 21.16 25.35 -17.97
N SER A 26 20.24 24.48 -18.35
CA SER A 26 18.89 24.47 -17.82
C SER A 26 19.00 24.21 -16.33
N ALA A 27 19.01 25.31 -15.56
CA ALA A 27 18.84 25.27 -14.12
C ALA A 27 17.49 24.61 -13.85
N GLN A 28 17.52 23.30 -13.64
CA GLN A 28 16.40 22.56 -13.08
C GLN A 28 16.15 23.20 -11.72
N GLN A 29 15.08 24.01 -11.62
CA GLN A 29 14.53 24.43 -10.35
C GLN A 29 14.11 23.17 -9.60
N GLN A 30 15.03 22.62 -8.82
CA GLN A 30 14.76 21.51 -7.91
C GLN A 30 13.85 22.06 -6.82
N LEU A 31 12.58 21.64 -6.86
CA LEU A 31 11.61 21.98 -5.83
C LEU A 31 12.17 21.55 -4.45
N PRO A 32 11.81 22.27 -3.37
CA PRO A 32 12.30 21.96 -2.04
C PRO A 32 12.01 20.50 -1.68
N ILE A 33 13.06 19.74 -1.44
CA ILE A 33 12.98 18.36 -0.94
C ILE A 33 12.61 18.49 0.55
N GLU A 34 11.39 18.12 0.90
CA GLU A 34 10.93 18.22 2.29
C GLU A 34 11.41 17.00 3.10
N PRO A 35 11.94 17.19 4.32
CA PRO A 35 12.29 16.06 5.19
C PRO A 35 11.03 15.28 5.56
N VAL A 36 11.20 13.98 5.80
CA VAL A 36 10.04 13.13 6.13
C VAL A 36 9.44 13.55 7.48
N PRO A 37 8.12 13.80 7.56
CA PRO A 37 7.45 14.09 8.82
C PRO A 37 7.50 12.92 9.82
N THR A 38 7.72 13.22 11.10
CA THR A 38 7.84 12.23 12.19
C THR A 38 6.66 11.26 12.27
N GLU A 39 5.43 11.71 11.97
CA GLU A 39 4.25 10.84 11.99
C GLU A 39 4.34 9.68 10.99
N ARG A 40 5.05 9.88 9.88
CA ARG A 40 5.20 8.90 8.81
C ARG A 40 6.48 8.09 8.91
N GLU A 41 7.38 8.42 9.84
CA GLU A 41 8.59 7.63 10.10
C GLU A 41 8.27 6.19 10.51
N LYS A 42 7.11 5.95 11.13
CA LYS A 42 6.63 4.60 11.44
C LYS A 42 6.42 3.70 10.21
N ASN A 43 6.20 4.30 9.03
CA ASN A 43 6.01 3.58 7.77
C ASN A 43 7.36 3.28 7.09
N LEU A 44 8.47 3.79 7.63
CA LEU A 44 9.79 3.70 7.04
C LEU A 44 10.65 2.65 7.74
N GLN A 45 11.30 1.81 6.95
CA GLN A 45 12.40 0.98 7.39
C GLN A 45 13.67 1.58 6.80
N ARG A 46 14.36 2.45 7.56
CA ARG A 46 15.58 3.11 7.07
C ARG A 46 16.65 2.07 6.79
N ARG A 47 17.14 2.04 5.55
CA ARG A 47 18.23 1.17 5.11
C ARG A 47 19.48 2.00 4.85
N GLU A 48 20.64 1.43 5.17
CA GLU A 48 21.92 2.03 4.84
C GLU A 48 22.07 2.15 3.31
N GLY A 49 22.65 3.26 2.85
CA GLY A 49 22.82 3.54 1.42
C GLY A 49 21.56 4.08 0.72
N PHE A 50 20.50 4.39 1.46
CA PHE A 50 19.29 5.04 0.95
C PHE A 50 18.96 6.35 1.68
N GLU A 51 18.47 7.31 0.92
CA GLU A 51 17.96 8.59 1.40
C GLU A 51 16.43 8.62 1.31
N TYR A 52 15.79 9.28 2.27
CA TYR A 52 14.34 9.38 2.35
C TYR A 52 13.91 10.82 2.40
N PHE A 53 12.95 11.17 1.55
CA PHE A 53 12.38 12.51 1.53
C PHE A 53 10.90 12.48 1.12
N MET A 54 10.20 13.53 1.48
CA MET A 54 8.81 13.73 1.10
C MET A 54 8.72 14.53 -0.19
N LEU A 55 7.81 14.09 -1.06
CA LEU A 55 7.52 14.74 -2.32
C LEU A 55 6.02 15.03 -2.43
N THR A 56 5.66 16.24 -2.83
CA THR A 56 4.26 16.63 -3.02
C THR A 56 3.96 16.84 -4.50
N LEU A 57 3.05 16.03 -5.05
CA LEU A 57 2.53 16.19 -6.41
C LEU A 57 1.25 17.03 -6.36
N SER A 58 1.21 18.15 -7.07
CA SER A 58 0.02 18.98 -7.21
C SER A 58 -0.55 18.89 -8.63
N LEU A 59 -1.74 18.30 -8.80
CA LEU A 59 -2.34 18.13 -10.12
C LEU A 59 -3.04 19.40 -10.59
N THR A 60 -2.40 20.11 -11.51
CA THR A 60 -2.99 21.23 -12.24
C THR A 60 -3.84 20.71 -13.41
N PRO A 61 -5.04 21.28 -13.67
CA PRO A 61 -5.85 20.90 -14.83
C PRO A 61 -5.06 21.02 -16.15
N GLY A 62 -5.10 19.98 -16.98
CA GLY A 62 -4.42 19.96 -18.29
C GLY A 62 -3.01 19.34 -18.27
N VAL A 63 -2.38 19.20 -17.10
CA VAL A 63 -1.09 18.52 -16.97
C VAL A 63 -1.32 17.03 -16.72
N LYS A 64 -0.65 16.14 -17.48
CA LYS A 64 -0.70 14.70 -17.19
C LYS A 64 0.36 14.33 -16.14
N LEU A 65 0.12 13.23 -15.42
CA LEU A 65 1.03 12.76 -14.38
C LEU A 65 2.38 12.28 -14.94
N GLY A 66 2.37 11.54 -16.06
CA GLY A 66 3.58 11.04 -16.73
C GLY A 66 4.44 10.10 -15.88
N LEU A 67 3.80 9.20 -15.11
CA LEU A 67 4.48 8.30 -14.17
C LEU A 67 4.21 6.83 -14.51
N GLY A 68 5.27 6.07 -14.78
CA GLY A 68 5.25 4.62 -14.88
C GLY A 68 5.79 3.99 -13.59
N ILE A 69 5.02 3.07 -13.01
CA ILE A 69 5.40 2.32 -11.81
C ILE A 69 5.39 0.81 -12.09
N LYS A 70 6.31 0.09 -11.44
CA LYS A 70 6.45 -1.35 -11.49
C LYS A 70 6.52 -1.91 -10.06
N ASP A 71 5.81 -2.99 -9.81
CA ASP A 71 5.93 -3.76 -8.56
C ASP A 71 7.03 -4.81 -8.67
N PHE A 72 7.87 -4.91 -7.63
CA PHE A 72 8.86 -5.97 -7.50
C PHE A 72 9.10 -6.27 -6.02
N ARG A 73 8.86 -7.51 -5.59
CA ARG A 73 9.09 -7.98 -4.20
C ARG A 73 8.57 -7.00 -3.13
N ASN A 74 7.29 -6.61 -3.24
CA ASN A 74 6.61 -5.67 -2.34
C ASN A 74 7.15 -4.22 -2.38
N MET A 75 7.99 -3.88 -3.36
CA MET A 75 8.49 -2.52 -3.60
C MET A 75 7.82 -1.92 -4.85
N ILE A 76 7.50 -0.63 -4.78
CA ILE A 76 6.93 0.13 -5.91
C ILE A 76 7.98 1.04 -6.51
N ILE A 77 8.54 0.61 -7.64
CA ILE A 77 9.66 1.27 -8.28
C ILE A 77 9.17 2.10 -9.45
N VAL A 78 9.65 3.33 -9.55
CA VAL A 78 9.41 4.19 -10.71
C VAL A 78 10.20 3.66 -11.90
N CYS A 79 9.50 3.16 -12.91
CA CYS A 79 10.12 2.59 -14.10
C CYS A 79 10.29 3.60 -15.24
N LYS A 80 9.39 4.58 -15.33
CA LYS A 80 9.39 5.59 -16.38
C LYS A 80 8.90 6.92 -15.83
N VAL A 81 9.59 7.99 -16.24
CA VAL A 81 9.18 9.37 -15.98
C VAL A 81 9.14 10.06 -17.34
N ASP A 82 7.98 10.56 -17.74
CA ASP A 82 7.85 11.27 -19.01
C ASP A 82 8.29 12.73 -18.85
N GLU A 83 9.01 13.26 -19.84
CA GLU A 83 9.55 14.62 -19.80
C GLU A 83 8.45 15.69 -19.94
N GLY A 84 8.57 16.78 -19.16
CA GLY A 84 7.61 17.89 -19.17
C GLY A 84 6.28 17.59 -18.45
N PHE A 85 6.15 16.42 -17.83
CA PHE A 85 4.98 16.04 -17.04
C PHE A 85 5.17 16.28 -15.54
N LEU A 86 4.08 16.17 -14.77
CA LEU A 86 4.07 16.48 -13.34
C LEU A 86 5.12 15.67 -12.55
N SER A 87 5.33 14.40 -12.89
CA SER A 87 6.31 13.53 -12.24
C SER A 87 7.73 14.10 -12.30
N GLN A 88 8.20 14.51 -13.49
CA GLN A 88 9.53 15.09 -13.67
C GLN A 88 9.64 16.46 -12.99
N ILE A 89 8.65 17.33 -13.19
CA ILE A 89 8.62 18.68 -12.60
C ILE A 89 8.66 18.60 -11.08
N SER A 90 7.99 17.61 -10.50
CA SER A 90 7.97 17.39 -9.06
C SER A 90 9.28 16.80 -8.54
N GLY A 91 10.19 16.31 -9.39
CA GLY A 91 11.48 15.76 -8.99
C GLY A 91 11.53 14.23 -8.83
N LEU A 92 10.52 13.50 -9.30
CA LEU A 92 10.59 12.03 -9.41
C LEU A 92 11.58 11.62 -10.49
N ARG A 93 12.32 10.54 -10.21
CA ARG A 93 13.31 9.96 -11.10
C ARG A 93 13.06 8.48 -11.27
N VAL A 94 13.54 7.91 -12.37
CA VAL A 94 13.56 6.46 -12.56
C VAL A 94 14.41 5.84 -11.45
N LYS A 95 14.02 4.64 -11.00
CA LYS A 95 14.58 3.89 -9.85
C LYS A 95 14.21 4.41 -8.46
N ASP A 96 13.47 5.51 -8.35
CA ASP A 96 12.90 5.92 -7.06
C ASP A 96 11.93 4.85 -6.55
N HIS A 97 11.99 4.56 -5.25
CA HIS A 97 11.06 3.65 -4.58
C HIS A 97 10.02 4.46 -3.80
N ILE A 98 8.74 4.21 -4.10
CA ILE A 98 7.61 4.84 -3.41
C ILE A 98 7.25 3.97 -2.21
N VAL A 99 7.52 4.47 -1.00
CA VAL A 99 7.26 3.75 0.25
C VAL A 99 5.85 4.02 0.77
N ASP A 100 5.40 5.26 0.64
CA ASP A 100 4.15 5.77 1.21
C ASP A 100 3.45 6.71 0.23
N VAL A 101 2.12 6.67 0.23
CA VAL A 101 1.27 7.63 -0.45
C VAL A 101 0.22 8.16 0.53
N ASN A 102 0.22 9.47 0.75
CA ASN A 102 -0.73 10.16 1.63
C ASN A 102 -0.81 9.57 3.05
N GLY A 103 0.32 9.09 3.60
CA GLY A 103 0.42 8.53 4.94
C GLY A 103 0.04 7.05 5.03
N THR A 104 -0.29 6.43 3.89
CA THR A 104 -0.53 4.99 3.79
C THR A 104 0.66 4.29 3.12
N PRO A 105 1.30 3.30 3.77
CA PRO A 105 2.38 2.53 3.15
C PRO A 105 1.85 1.73 1.97
N VAL A 106 2.65 1.66 0.90
CA VAL A 106 2.27 0.97 -0.33
C VAL A 106 3.23 -0.16 -0.66
N SER A 107 2.69 -1.31 -1.03
CA SER A 107 3.48 -2.48 -1.44
C SER A 107 3.07 -3.05 -2.79
N ASN A 108 1.91 -2.63 -3.31
CA ASN A 108 1.31 -3.14 -4.53
C ASN A 108 1.02 -2.00 -5.52
N ARG A 109 1.22 -2.28 -6.81
CA ARG A 109 1.07 -1.28 -7.89
C ARG A 109 -0.33 -0.67 -7.93
N GLU A 110 -1.36 -1.49 -7.83
CA GLU A 110 -2.75 -1.04 -7.92
C GLU A 110 -3.13 -0.16 -6.72
N VAL A 111 -2.72 -0.54 -5.51
CA VAL A 111 -2.96 0.26 -4.29
C VAL A 111 -2.27 1.62 -4.39
N CYS A 112 -1.01 1.64 -4.83
CA CYS A 112 -0.29 2.89 -5.06
C CYS A 112 -1.00 3.79 -6.06
N ARG A 113 -1.43 3.21 -7.20
CA ARG A 113 -2.16 3.95 -8.25
C ARG A 113 -3.47 4.52 -7.72
N GLU A 114 -4.26 3.72 -7.00
CA GLU A 114 -5.53 4.14 -6.43
C GLU A 114 -5.37 5.28 -5.42
N LEU A 115 -4.38 5.20 -4.53
CA LEU A 115 -4.13 6.23 -3.52
C LEU A 115 -3.69 7.56 -4.15
N ILE A 116 -2.86 7.53 -5.19
CA ILE A 116 -2.47 8.73 -5.95
C ILE A 116 -3.70 9.34 -6.62
N ILE A 117 -4.51 8.54 -7.31
CA ILE A 117 -5.74 9.00 -7.97
C ILE A 117 -6.72 9.58 -6.93
N LYS A 118 -6.85 8.95 -5.76
CA LYS A 118 -7.69 9.42 -4.67
C LYS A 118 -7.22 10.78 -4.15
N GLY A 119 -5.91 11.00 -3.99
CA GLY A 119 -5.36 12.30 -3.61
C GLY A 119 -5.73 13.40 -4.62
N PHE A 120 -5.62 13.12 -5.91
CA PHE A 120 -5.96 14.07 -6.96
C PHE A 120 -7.47 14.35 -7.12
N LYS A 121 -8.33 13.39 -6.74
CA LYS A 121 -9.79 13.59 -6.68
C LYS A 121 -10.22 14.37 -5.42
N GLY A 122 -9.35 14.52 -4.43
CA GLY A 122 -9.62 15.27 -3.21
C GLY A 122 -9.70 16.79 -3.44
N ALA A 123 -10.14 17.52 -2.41
CA ALA A 123 -10.30 18.97 -2.47
C ALA A 123 -8.99 19.71 -2.80
N GLU A 124 -7.86 19.22 -2.29
CA GLU A 124 -6.56 19.86 -2.47
C GLU A 124 -5.91 19.54 -3.82
N ARG A 125 -6.40 18.51 -4.54
CA ARG A 125 -5.79 17.96 -5.77
C ARG A 125 -4.29 17.69 -5.65
N LYS A 126 -3.84 17.29 -4.47
CA LYS A 126 -2.44 17.01 -4.14
C LYS A 126 -2.28 15.57 -3.66
N SER A 127 -1.12 14.99 -3.90
CA SER A 127 -0.72 13.70 -3.34
C SER A 127 0.69 13.82 -2.80
N THR A 128 0.86 13.51 -1.53
CA THR A 128 2.16 13.45 -0.84
C THR A 128 2.71 12.03 -0.93
N LEU A 129 4.00 11.88 -1.23
CA LEU A 129 4.69 10.60 -1.31
C LEU A 129 5.93 10.64 -0.42
N ILE A 130 6.32 9.49 0.11
CA ILE A 130 7.65 9.30 0.66
C ILE A 130 8.45 8.48 -0.33
N ILE A 131 9.58 9.05 -0.74
CA ILE A 131 10.49 8.48 -1.70
C ILE A 131 11.73 7.98 -0.97
N GLU A 132 12.08 6.73 -1.24
CA GLU A 132 13.37 6.14 -0.93
C GLU A 132 14.22 6.18 -2.20
N ARG A 133 15.38 6.84 -2.12
CA ARG A 133 16.32 7.01 -3.24
C ARG A 133 17.66 6.40 -2.88
N ALA A 134 18.24 5.65 -3.81
CA ALA A 134 19.58 5.09 -3.64
C ALA A 134 20.63 6.22 -3.59
N ALA A 135 21.41 6.25 -2.52
CA ALA A 135 22.56 7.15 -2.33
C ALA A 135 23.90 6.41 -2.53
N SER A 136 23.94 5.11 -2.26
CA SER A 136 25.10 4.26 -2.53
C SER A 136 25.04 3.61 -3.92
N GLN A 137 26.20 3.37 -4.53
CA GLN A 137 26.30 2.63 -5.80
C GLN A 137 25.74 1.21 -5.70
N GLU A 138 25.89 0.55 -4.55
CA GLU A 138 25.33 -0.79 -4.31
C GLU A 138 23.80 -0.76 -4.31
N ALA A 139 23.22 0.26 -3.67
CA ALA A 139 21.78 0.48 -3.64
C ALA A 139 21.23 0.77 -5.05
N ASP A 140 21.95 1.56 -5.86
CA ASP A 140 21.54 1.83 -7.25
C ASP A 140 21.56 0.56 -8.10
N ALA A 141 22.58 -0.29 -7.95
CA ALA A 141 22.65 -1.57 -8.64
C ALA A 141 21.50 -2.51 -8.22
N MET A 142 21.12 -2.50 -6.93
CA MET A 142 19.96 -3.25 -6.44
C MET A 142 18.66 -2.77 -7.09
N MET A 143 18.44 -1.45 -7.14
CA MET A 143 17.24 -0.87 -7.76
C MET A 143 17.20 -1.10 -9.27
N GLN A 144 18.37 -1.03 -9.94
CA GLN A 144 18.50 -1.37 -11.35
C GLN A 144 18.14 -2.83 -11.61
N GLY A 145 18.69 -3.77 -10.82
CA GLY A 145 18.37 -5.19 -10.92
C GLY A 145 16.88 -5.47 -10.71
N ALA A 146 16.24 -4.79 -9.76
CA ALA A 146 14.79 -4.89 -9.54
C ALA A 146 13.96 -4.34 -10.72
N LEU A 147 14.42 -3.26 -11.34
CA LEU A 147 13.78 -2.67 -12.52
C LEU A 147 13.90 -3.58 -13.75
N GLU A 148 15.04 -4.25 -13.93
CA GLU A 148 15.31 -5.18 -15.03
C GLU A 148 14.70 -6.57 -14.80
N ALA A 149 14.56 -6.99 -13.54
CA ALA A 149 14.02 -8.30 -13.18
C ALA A 149 12.63 -8.49 -13.80
N SER A 150 12.51 -9.42 -14.74
CA SER A 150 11.23 -9.70 -15.39
C SER A 150 10.24 -10.35 -14.42
N ALA A 151 8.94 -10.17 -14.65
CA ALA A 151 7.87 -10.81 -13.86
C ALA A 151 7.90 -12.36 -13.86
N MET A 152 8.82 -12.97 -14.62
CA MET A 152 9.05 -14.40 -14.72
C MET A 152 10.04 -14.96 -13.69
N GLU A 153 10.59 -14.14 -12.79
CA GLU A 153 11.43 -14.67 -11.72
C GLU A 153 10.60 -15.64 -10.86
N ALA A 154 11.03 -16.89 -10.83
CA ALA A 154 10.33 -17.93 -10.10
C ALA A 154 10.23 -17.53 -8.62
N PRO A 155 9.07 -17.75 -7.96
CA PRO A 155 8.89 -17.41 -6.56
C PRO A 155 10.02 -18.01 -5.74
N SER A 156 10.68 -17.17 -4.93
CA SER A 156 11.90 -17.49 -4.18
C SER A 156 11.73 -18.61 -3.15
N GLN A 157 10.48 -19.01 -2.88
CA GLN A 157 10.16 -20.16 -2.05
C GLN A 157 9.69 -21.32 -2.92
N ALA A 158 10.57 -22.30 -3.11
CA ALA A 158 10.16 -23.60 -3.59
C ALA A 158 9.15 -24.18 -2.59
N VAL A 159 7.88 -24.26 -2.99
CA VAL A 159 6.84 -24.91 -2.17
C VAL A 159 7.29 -26.35 -1.88
N SER A 160 7.27 -26.74 -0.60
CA SER A 160 7.67 -28.08 -0.17
C SER A 160 6.78 -29.15 -0.80
N GLN A 161 7.29 -30.37 -0.92
CA GLN A 161 6.55 -31.48 -1.55
C GLN A 161 5.23 -31.76 -0.83
N ASP A 162 5.22 -31.69 0.50
CA ASP A 162 4.03 -31.88 1.33
C ASP A 162 2.94 -30.82 1.05
N VAL A 163 3.32 -29.54 0.96
CA VAL A 163 2.38 -28.46 0.63
C VAL A 163 1.85 -28.60 -0.81
N LYS A 164 2.68 -29.07 -1.75
CA LYS A 164 2.25 -29.39 -3.12
C LYS A 164 1.24 -30.54 -3.14
N GLU A 165 1.44 -31.58 -2.33
CA GLU A 165 0.51 -32.71 -2.22
C GLU A 165 -0.83 -32.30 -1.60
N ILE A 166 -0.80 -31.48 -0.55
CA ILE A 166 -2.00 -30.89 0.06
C ILE A 166 -2.76 -30.04 -0.96
N MET A 167 -2.06 -29.15 -1.69
CA MET A 167 -2.68 -28.34 -2.75
C MET A 167 -3.28 -29.22 -3.84
N LYS A 168 -2.56 -30.24 -4.33
CA LYS A 168 -3.06 -31.15 -5.36
C LYS A 168 -4.32 -31.89 -4.90
N LYS A 169 -4.34 -32.40 -3.66
CA LYS A 169 -5.49 -33.06 -3.06
C LYS A 169 -6.69 -32.12 -2.95
N TYR A 170 -6.46 -30.90 -2.47
CA TYR A 170 -7.51 -29.90 -2.30
C TYR A 170 -8.08 -29.40 -3.64
N MET A 171 -7.22 -29.14 -4.63
CA MET A 171 -7.65 -28.77 -5.98
C MET A 171 -8.43 -29.90 -6.67
N GLY A 172 -8.04 -31.16 -6.44
CA GLY A 172 -8.79 -32.33 -6.89
C GLY A 172 -10.18 -32.39 -6.28
N ALA A 173 -10.28 -32.18 -4.97
CA ALA A 173 -11.55 -32.12 -4.25
C ALA A 173 -12.44 -30.98 -4.75
N LEU A 174 -11.89 -29.77 -4.94
CA LEU A 174 -12.60 -28.60 -5.51
C LEU A 174 -13.17 -28.88 -6.90
N LYS A 175 -12.39 -29.52 -7.78
CA LYS A 175 -12.86 -29.94 -9.11
C LYS A 175 -13.99 -30.97 -9.02
N GLN A 176 -13.96 -31.83 -8.02
CA GLN A 176 -15.01 -32.82 -7.71
C GLN A 176 -16.20 -32.22 -6.95
N GLY A 177 -16.23 -30.91 -6.69
CA GLY A 177 -17.35 -30.22 -6.07
C GLY A 177 -17.32 -30.16 -4.54
N HIS A 178 -16.20 -30.49 -3.88
CA HIS A 178 -16.00 -30.09 -2.48
C HIS A 178 -16.13 -28.57 -2.36
N GLY A 179 -16.96 -28.10 -1.41
CA GLY A 179 -17.25 -26.68 -1.22
C GLY A 179 -18.46 -26.15 -2.01
N LYS A 180 -19.05 -26.95 -2.91
CA LYS A 180 -20.37 -26.66 -3.52
C LYS A 180 -21.54 -27.14 -2.65
N GLY A 181 -21.35 -27.17 -1.33
CA GLY A 181 -22.48 -27.26 -0.41
C GLY A 181 -23.37 -26.06 -0.67
N GLN A 182 -24.68 -26.30 -0.72
CA GLN A 182 -25.73 -25.30 -0.94
C GLN A 182 -25.30 -23.96 -0.35
N GLN A 183 -25.25 -22.89 -1.16
CA GLN A 183 -25.13 -21.54 -0.63
C GLN A 183 -26.25 -21.42 0.41
N GLN A 184 -25.90 -21.48 1.69
CA GLN A 184 -26.87 -21.24 2.74
C GLN A 184 -27.19 -19.77 2.60
N GLU A 185 -28.37 -19.49 2.04
CA GLU A 185 -28.89 -18.14 2.04
C GLU A 185 -28.83 -17.64 3.47
N GLY A 186 -28.24 -16.46 3.65
CA GLY A 186 -28.15 -15.86 4.97
C GLY A 186 -29.52 -15.88 5.63
N ILE A 187 -29.57 -16.28 6.90
CA ILE A 187 -30.76 -16.27 7.75
C ILE A 187 -31.45 -14.89 7.79
N LEU A 188 -30.71 -13.83 7.43
CA LEU A 188 -31.19 -12.46 7.32
C LEU A 188 -31.53 -12.16 5.85
N ARG A 189 -32.77 -12.44 5.46
CA ARG A 189 -33.38 -11.84 4.27
C ARG A 189 -33.96 -10.48 4.64
N THR A 190 -33.77 -9.47 3.79
CA THR A 190 -34.44 -8.17 3.92
C THR A 190 -35.94 -8.40 4.06
N ALA A 191 -36.53 -7.90 5.15
CA ALA A 191 -37.87 -8.28 5.57
C ALA A 191 -38.95 -7.77 4.60
N ASP A 192 -39.74 -8.68 4.04
CA ASP A 192 -41.03 -8.36 3.41
C ASP A 192 -42.05 -8.05 4.52
N PRO A 193 -42.64 -6.83 4.56
CA PRO A 193 -43.55 -6.43 5.64
C PRO A 193 -44.90 -7.20 5.66
N ASN A 194 -45.18 -8.04 4.66
CA ASN A 194 -46.45 -8.78 4.55
C ASN A 194 -46.30 -10.31 4.75
N ARG A 195 -45.13 -10.79 5.18
CA ARG A 195 -44.88 -12.23 5.37
C ARG A 195 -45.36 -12.69 6.74
N LYS A 196 -46.51 -13.38 6.79
CA LYS A 196 -46.96 -14.09 8.00
C LYS A 196 -46.01 -15.25 8.29
N VAL A 197 -45.30 -15.18 9.43
CA VAL A 197 -44.42 -16.25 9.92
C VAL A 197 -45.28 -17.31 10.61
N THR A 198 -45.42 -18.48 10.00
CA THR A 198 -46.01 -19.65 10.65
C THR A 198 -44.89 -20.44 11.33
N ILE A 199 -44.90 -20.50 12.65
CA ILE A 199 -43.97 -21.34 13.41
C ILE A 199 -44.46 -22.79 13.25
N VAL A 200 -43.83 -23.53 12.36
CA VAL A 200 -44.09 -24.97 12.23
C VAL A 200 -43.35 -25.66 13.37
N ASN A 201 -44.10 -26.30 14.26
CA ASN A 201 -43.56 -27.01 15.42
C ASN A 201 -43.03 -28.39 15.01
N GLU A 202 -42.07 -28.41 14.08
CA GLU A 202 -41.38 -29.63 13.66
C GLU A 202 -40.29 -30.01 14.66
N LYS A 203 -40.11 -31.32 14.84
CA LYS A 203 -39.10 -31.87 15.76
C LYS A 203 -37.71 -31.38 15.32
N PRO A 204 -36.84 -30.95 16.25
CA PRO A 204 -35.52 -30.45 15.91
C PRO A 204 -34.72 -31.52 15.16
N VAL A 205 -34.25 -31.18 13.96
CA VAL A 205 -33.36 -32.03 13.18
C VAL A 205 -31.97 -31.99 13.82
N SER A 206 -31.62 -33.05 14.54
CA SER A 206 -30.29 -33.21 15.14
C SER A 206 -29.33 -33.79 14.12
N THR A 207 -28.50 -32.95 13.53
CA THR A 207 -27.43 -33.40 12.62
C THR A 207 -26.19 -33.78 13.43
N HIS A 208 -25.73 -35.02 13.30
CA HIS A 208 -24.52 -35.50 13.97
C HIS A 208 -23.27 -34.90 13.31
N ILE A 209 -22.62 -33.96 14.00
CA ILE A 209 -21.32 -33.42 13.59
C ILE A 209 -20.26 -34.46 13.97
N ARG A 210 -19.44 -34.88 13.00
CA ARG A 210 -18.37 -35.87 13.23
C ARG A 210 -17.44 -35.37 14.33
N HIS A 211 -17.10 -36.28 15.23
CA HIS A 211 -16.14 -36.09 16.32
C HIS A 211 -14.98 -37.05 16.12
N ASP A 212 -13.75 -36.61 16.40
CA ASP A 212 -12.53 -37.43 16.21
C ASP A 212 -12.41 -38.60 17.19
N ILE A 213 -13.28 -38.66 18.21
CA ILE A 213 -13.26 -39.68 19.26
C ILE A 213 -14.28 -40.77 18.91
N ALA A 214 -13.85 -41.87 18.29
CA ALA A 214 -14.75 -42.93 17.82
C ALA A 214 -15.64 -43.60 18.89
N ASP A 215 -15.36 -43.39 20.18
CA ASP A 215 -16.08 -44.02 21.31
C ASP A 215 -16.73 -42.96 22.23
N PRO A 216 -18.06 -42.85 22.27
CA PRO A 216 -18.79 -41.87 23.07
C PRO A 216 -18.63 -42.09 24.59
N ALA A 217 -18.16 -43.25 25.03
CA ALA A 217 -17.90 -43.52 26.46
C ALA A 217 -16.69 -42.75 27.01
N LYS A 218 -15.82 -42.21 26.14
CA LYS A 218 -14.63 -41.43 26.52
C LYS A 218 -14.91 -39.93 26.70
N LEU A 219 -16.16 -39.49 26.48
CA LEU A 219 -16.53 -38.09 26.64
C LEU A 219 -16.65 -37.74 28.13
N ARG A 220 -15.82 -36.80 28.59
CA ARG A 220 -15.88 -36.28 29.97
C ARG A 220 -17.14 -35.43 30.13
N LYS A 221 -18.05 -35.86 31.02
CA LYS A 221 -19.30 -35.13 31.31
C LYS A 221 -18.99 -33.79 31.98
N VAL A 222 -19.43 -32.69 31.37
CA VAL A 222 -19.27 -31.35 31.94
C VAL A 222 -20.34 -31.15 33.03
N PRO A 223 -19.96 -30.69 34.25
CA PRO A 223 -20.93 -30.35 35.28
C PRO A 223 -21.77 -29.16 34.82
N GLN A 224 -23.10 -29.29 34.89
CA GLN A 224 -24.00 -28.21 34.53
C GLN A 224 -23.89 -27.09 35.56
N LYS A 225 -23.66 -25.86 35.09
CA LYS A 225 -23.62 -24.66 35.93
C LYS A 225 -25.04 -24.30 36.35
N THR A 226 -25.38 -24.52 37.62
CA THR A 226 -26.65 -24.07 38.19
C THR A 226 -26.70 -22.54 38.15
N PRO A 227 -27.75 -21.93 37.58
CA PRO A 227 -27.92 -20.48 37.62
C PRO A 227 -28.12 -20.01 39.08
N PRO A 228 -27.51 -18.88 39.49
CA PRO A 228 -27.67 -18.36 40.84
C PRO A 228 -29.12 -17.92 41.10
N PRO A 229 -29.62 -18.09 42.34
CA PRO A 229 -30.96 -17.65 42.71
C PRO A 229 -31.09 -16.13 42.57
N MET A 230 -32.09 -15.67 41.81
CA MET A 230 -32.44 -14.25 41.73
C MET A 230 -32.94 -13.78 43.10
N THR A 231 -32.23 -12.85 43.72
CA THR A 231 -32.76 -12.09 44.85
C THR A 231 -33.84 -11.12 44.36
N PRO A 232 -35.00 -11.01 45.03
CA PRO A 232 -36.02 -10.03 44.66
C PRO A 232 -35.52 -8.61 44.93
N ALA A 233 -35.84 -7.69 44.02
CA ALA A 233 -35.46 -6.29 44.06
C ALA A 233 -36.03 -5.57 45.31
N PRO A 234 -35.28 -4.64 45.94
CA PRO A 234 -35.79 -3.86 47.07
C PRO A 234 -36.88 -2.88 46.63
N ALA A 235 -37.94 -2.83 47.44
CA ALA A 235 -39.12 -1.99 47.23
C ALA A 235 -38.78 -0.50 47.16
N SER A 236 -39.44 0.18 46.23
CA SER A 236 -39.39 1.62 45.99
C SER A 236 -39.87 2.40 47.22
N GLN A 237 -39.00 3.18 47.86
CA GLN A 237 -39.43 4.20 48.82
C GLN A 237 -39.81 5.48 48.08
N SER A 238 -41.07 5.89 48.28
CA SER A 238 -41.67 7.12 47.78
C SER A 238 -40.99 8.34 48.42
N ASN A 239 -40.38 9.19 47.59
CA ASN A 239 -39.77 10.43 48.04
C ASN A 239 -40.84 11.53 48.09
N SER A 240 -41.32 11.83 49.29
CA SER A 240 -42.18 12.99 49.56
C SER A 240 -41.52 13.84 50.64
N GLN A 241 -40.87 14.94 50.23
CA GLN A 241 -40.80 16.16 51.03
C GLN A 241 -40.36 17.32 50.14
N GLY A 242 -41.33 18.16 49.79
CA GLY A 242 -41.07 19.50 49.28
C GLY A 242 -40.64 20.39 50.43
N GLN A 243 -39.65 21.24 50.17
CA GLN A 243 -39.42 22.43 50.99
C GLN A 243 -39.17 23.64 50.11
N VAL A 244 -40.02 24.63 50.37
CA VAL A 244 -40.20 25.90 49.70
C VAL A 244 -39.02 26.80 50.01
N ARG A 245 -38.41 27.39 48.97
CA ARG A 245 -37.34 28.38 49.11
C ARG A 245 -37.94 29.77 48.91
N THR A 246 -38.22 30.44 50.02
CA THR A 246 -38.64 31.84 50.05
C THR A 246 -37.39 32.74 50.05
N GLU A 247 -37.55 33.86 49.37
CA GLU A 247 -36.59 34.90 49.04
C GLU A 247 -36.04 35.64 50.27
N GLN A 248 -34.77 36.04 50.18
CA GLN A 248 -34.25 37.41 50.43
C GLN A 248 -32.80 37.51 49.97
#